data_AF-A0A172TER8-F1
#
_entry.id   AF-A0A172TER8-F1
#
_cell.length_a   1.000
_cell.length_b   1.000
_cell.length_c   1.000
_cell.angle_alpha   90.00
_cell.angle_beta   90.00
_cell.angle_gamma   90.00
#
_symmetry.space_group_name_H-M   'P 1'
#
loop_
_entity.id
_entity.type
_entity.pdbx_description
1 polymer ?
#
loop_
_entity_poly.entity_id
_entity_poly.type
_entity_poly.pdbx_seq_one_letter_code
_entity_poly.pdbx_strand_id
1 'polypeptide(L)'
;MTKWILALSMLLMFTTACNNDSAAKVHTVGDVEKAFRQVGLVITKDASVTERPLGEITPQGYSLGSNAAVNVYLYKDSKTREEGFKAYEDSPKIMSSHAPIVYFTDNVLVLYNYAEVPNTAVAKTDETRFGKQLENAIKDL
;
A
#
# COMPACT_ATOMS: atom_id res chain seq x y z
N MET A 1 35.93 -24.78 -56.59
CA MET A 1 34.51 -24.48 -56.28
C MET A 1 34.38 -24.34 -54.78
N THR A 2 33.78 -23.23 -54.37
CA THR A 2 34.03 -22.47 -53.13
C THR A 2 33.33 -23.09 -51.92
N LYS A 3 34.09 -23.36 -50.85
CA LYS A 3 33.57 -23.56 -49.49
C LYS A 3 33.32 -22.20 -48.84
N TRP A 4 32.65 -22.18 -47.70
CA TRP A 4 32.35 -21.04 -46.81
C TRP A 4 30.91 -20.50 -46.87
N ILE A 5 30.43 -20.24 -45.65
CA ILE A 5 29.22 -19.50 -45.25
C ILE A 5 27.97 -20.36 -45.13
N LEU A 6 27.66 -20.76 -43.90
CA LEU A 6 26.32 -20.66 -43.30
C LEU A 6 26.47 -20.89 -41.79
N ALA A 7 27.04 -19.89 -41.12
CA ALA A 7 27.08 -19.77 -39.67
C ALA A 7 26.52 -18.39 -39.30
N LEU A 8 25.22 -18.16 -39.44
CA LEU A 8 24.57 -16.95 -38.90
C LEU A 8 23.03 -17.00 -38.99
N SER A 9 22.36 -17.94 -38.33
CA SER A 9 20.89 -17.93 -38.32
C SER A 9 20.26 -18.51 -37.04
N MET A 10 20.96 -18.42 -35.91
CA MET A 10 20.46 -18.90 -34.62
C MET A 10 20.72 -17.90 -33.48
N LEU A 11 20.57 -16.60 -33.76
CA LEU A 11 20.80 -15.56 -32.76
C LEU A 11 19.87 -14.36 -32.95
N LEU A 12 18.54 -14.55 -32.99
CA LEU A 12 17.61 -13.41 -33.05
C LEU A 12 16.16 -13.74 -32.63
N MET A 13 15.94 -14.52 -31.56
CA MET A 13 14.58 -14.78 -31.06
C MET A 13 14.40 -14.74 -29.53
N PHE A 14 15.20 -13.98 -28.78
CA PHE A 14 14.95 -13.80 -27.33
C PHE A 14 15.23 -12.39 -26.81
N THR A 15 14.76 -11.34 -27.48
CA THR A 15 14.78 -9.98 -26.88
C THR A 15 13.48 -9.20 -27.06
N THR A 16 12.34 -9.87 -27.02
CA THR A 16 11.07 -9.21 -26.69
C THR A 16 10.57 -9.77 -25.37
N ALA A 17 11.35 -9.58 -24.30
CA ALA A 17 10.73 -9.42 -23.00
C ALA A 17 9.90 -8.14 -23.13
N CYS A 18 8.58 -8.29 -23.20
CA CYS A 18 7.66 -7.17 -23.11
C CYS A 18 7.94 -6.48 -21.78
N ASN A 19 8.67 -5.38 -21.81
CA ASN A 19 8.72 -4.40 -20.73
C ASN A 19 7.31 -3.79 -20.63
N ASN A 20 6.36 -4.53 -20.05
CA ASN A 20 5.22 -3.91 -19.39
C ASN A 20 5.69 -3.40 -18.02
N ASP A 21 6.75 -2.59 -18.04
CA ASP A 21 7.02 -1.66 -16.95
C ASP A 21 5.99 -0.53 -17.12
N SER A 22 4.74 -0.81 -16.74
CA SER A 22 3.90 0.28 -16.24
C SER A 22 4.63 0.79 -15.01
N ALA A 23 5.50 1.78 -15.20
CA ALA A 23 6.32 2.35 -14.15
C ALA A 23 5.38 2.66 -12.98
N ALA A 24 5.64 2.03 -11.83
CA ALA A 24 4.82 2.18 -10.63
C ALA A 24 4.60 3.67 -10.37
N LYS A 25 3.34 4.08 -10.25
CA LYS A 25 3.00 5.49 -10.08
C LYS A 25 3.41 5.92 -8.68
N VAL A 26 4.10 7.05 -8.56
CA VAL A 26 4.44 7.62 -7.25
C VAL A 26 3.32 8.57 -6.84
N HIS A 27 2.58 8.19 -5.81
CA HIS A 27 1.49 8.98 -5.24
C HIS A 27 2.00 9.91 -4.14
N THR A 28 1.29 11.03 -4.00
CA THR A 28 1.49 12.02 -2.95
C THR A 28 0.42 11.89 -1.87
N VAL A 29 0.59 12.63 -0.77
CA VAL A 29 -0.43 12.75 0.29
C VAL A 29 -1.75 13.27 -0.29
N GLY A 30 -1.67 14.26 -1.17
CA GLY A 30 -2.84 14.86 -1.79
C GLY A 30 -3.63 13.87 -2.66
N ASP A 31 -2.94 12.94 -3.32
CA ASP A 31 -3.60 11.89 -4.10
C ASP A 31 -4.40 10.94 -3.20
N VAL A 32 -3.80 10.50 -2.09
CA VAL A 32 -4.46 9.62 -1.12
C VAL A 32 -5.64 10.32 -0.44
N GLU A 33 -5.46 11.56 0.03
CA GLU A 33 -6.56 12.34 0.62
C GLU A 33 -7.70 12.55 -0.37
N LYS A 34 -7.38 12.82 -1.64
CA LYS A 34 -8.37 12.97 -2.71
C LYS A 34 -9.13 11.67 -2.92
N ALA A 35 -8.46 10.52 -3.00
CA ALA A 35 -9.11 9.23 -3.18
C ALA A 35 -10.04 8.89 -2.00
N PHE A 36 -9.62 9.14 -0.77
CA PHE A 36 -10.49 9.00 0.41
C PHE A 36 -11.74 9.87 0.30
N ARG A 37 -11.60 11.13 -0.08
CA ARG A 37 -12.75 12.04 -0.24
C ARG A 37 -13.66 11.64 -1.40
N GLN A 38 -13.13 11.10 -2.49
CA GLN A 38 -13.91 10.63 -3.65
C GLN A 38 -14.87 9.49 -3.31
N VAL A 39 -14.49 8.61 -2.39
CA VAL A 39 -15.36 7.53 -1.88
C VAL A 39 -16.24 7.98 -0.69
N GLY A 40 -16.26 9.29 -0.40
CA GLY A 40 -17.09 9.88 0.64
C GLY A 40 -16.54 9.77 2.07
N LEU A 41 -15.26 9.43 2.25
CA LEU A 41 -14.65 9.46 3.59
C LEU A 41 -14.40 10.90 4.04
N VAL A 42 -14.85 11.20 5.25
CA VAL A 42 -14.49 12.44 5.95
C VAL A 42 -13.26 12.15 6.79
N ILE A 43 -12.12 12.73 6.40
CA ILE A 43 -10.85 12.56 7.09
C ILE A 43 -10.42 13.86 7.76
N THR A 44 -9.90 13.75 8.97
CA THR A 44 -9.30 14.87 9.71
C THR A 44 -7.91 14.48 10.14
N LYS A 45 -6.90 15.24 9.70
CA LYS A 45 -5.51 15.01 10.12
C LYS A 45 -5.41 15.16 11.64
N ASP A 46 -4.85 14.16 12.30
CA ASP A 46 -4.81 14.08 13.75
C ASP A 46 -3.50 13.41 14.20
N ALA A 47 -2.65 14.19 14.88
CA ALA A 47 -1.36 13.71 15.36
C ALA A 47 -1.50 12.68 16.49
N SER A 48 -2.62 12.68 17.23
CA SER A 48 -2.84 11.78 18.36
C SER A 48 -3.09 10.32 17.94
N VAL A 49 -3.53 10.11 16.70
CA VAL A 49 -3.74 8.77 16.11
C VAL A 49 -2.61 8.34 15.19
N THR A 50 -1.54 9.14 15.11
CA THR A 50 -0.39 8.85 14.26
C THR A 50 0.40 7.69 14.85
N GLU A 51 0.51 6.63 14.07
CA GLU A 51 1.28 5.44 14.41
C GLU A 51 2.78 5.72 14.42
N ARG A 52 3.53 4.79 15.00
CA ARG A 52 4.99 4.89 15.00
C ARG A 52 5.57 4.90 13.57
N PRO A 53 6.72 5.55 13.37
CA PRO A 53 7.48 5.44 12.12
C PRO A 53 7.83 3.99 11.78
N LEU A 54 7.91 3.69 10.48
CA LEU A 54 8.40 2.42 9.95
C LEU A 54 9.71 2.67 9.22
N GLY A 55 10.82 2.32 9.88
CA GLY A 55 12.14 2.76 9.45
C GLY A 55 12.25 4.28 9.52
N GLU A 56 12.59 4.91 8.40
CA GLU A 56 12.70 6.37 8.27
C GLU A 56 11.38 7.06 7.87
N ILE A 57 10.30 6.29 7.66
CA ILE A 57 9.02 6.81 7.17
C ILE A 57 8.09 7.10 8.34
N THR A 58 7.82 8.38 8.57
CA THR A 58 6.79 8.85 9.50
C THR A 58 5.44 8.87 8.80
N PRO A 59 4.41 8.19 9.34
CA PRO A 59 3.08 8.20 8.73
C PRO A 59 2.37 9.54 8.92
N GLN A 60 1.31 9.74 8.14
CA GLN A 60 0.28 10.74 8.44
C GLN A 60 -0.95 10.04 9.01
N GLY A 61 -1.28 10.37 10.27
CA GLY A 61 -2.47 9.91 10.95
C GLY A 61 -3.70 10.76 10.60
N TYR A 62 -4.80 10.09 10.29
CA TYR A 62 -6.11 10.72 10.10
C TYR A 62 -7.16 10.00 10.96
N SER A 63 -7.95 10.78 11.68
CA SER A 63 -9.18 10.30 12.30
C SER A 63 -10.28 10.20 11.26
N LEU A 64 -11.01 9.08 11.28
CA LEU A 64 -12.24 8.86 10.51
C LEU A 64 -13.50 9.13 11.34
N GLY A 65 -13.34 9.63 12.58
CA GLY A 65 -14.38 9.65 13.59
C GLY A 65 -14.64 8.27 14.20
N SER A 66 -15.47 8.23 15.26
CA SER A 66 -15.90 6.98 15.91
C SER A 66 -14.74 6.05 16.35
N ASN A 67 -13.66 6.63 16.90
CA ASN A 67 -12.46 5.91 17.36
C ASN A 67 -11.74 5.09 16.29
N ALA A 68 -12.01 5.36 15.01
CA ALA A 68 -11.35 4.74 13.87
C ALA A 68 -10.31 5.70 13.27
N ALA A 69 -9.17 5.17 12.86
CA ALA A 69 -8.06 5.95 12.32
C ALA A 69 -7.35 5.24 11.17
N VAL A 70 -6.79 6.02 10.26
CA VAL A 70 -5.92 5.52 9.19
C VAL A 70 -4.56 6.19 9.27
N ASN A 71 -3.52 5.39 9.07
CA ASN A 71 -2.14 5.83 9.02
C ASN A 71 -1.58 5.58 7.64
N VAL A 72 -1.20 6.65 6.96
CA VAL A 72 -0.71 6.62 5.57
C VAL A 72 0.80 6.79 5.57
N TYR A 73 1.51 5.79 5.08
CA TYR A 73 2.96 5.81 4.85
C TYR A 73 3.21 5.98 3.35
N LEU A 74 3.95 7.03 2.99
CA LEU A 74 4.37 7.28 1.61
C LEU A 74 5.85 6.96 1.47
N TYR A 75 6.14 6.00 0.61
CA TYR A 75 7.49 5.59 0.27
C TYR A 75 7.92 6.24 -1.04
N LYS A 76 9.20 6.13 -1.36
CA LYS A 76 9.72 6.62 -2.64
C LYS A 76 9.26 5.75 -3.82
N ASP A 77 9.04 4.46 -3.58
CA ASP A 77 8.65 3.45 -4.58
C ASP A 77 8.01 2.22 -3.91
N SER A 78 7.46 1.31 -4.71
CA SER A 78 6.83 0.07 -4.23
C SER A 78 7.79 -0.88 -3.52
N LYS A 79 9.05 -0.94 -3.97
CA LYS A 79 10.08 -1.79 -3.38
C LYS A 79 10.37 -1.37 -1.94
N THR A 80 10.58 -0.08 -1.70
CA THR A 80 10.83 0.44 -0.34
C THR A 80 9.59 0.35 0.54
N ARG A 81 8.38 0.47 -0.03
CA ARG A 81 7.14 0.17 0.69
C ARG A 81 7.11 -1.29 1.17
N GLU A 82 7.46 -2.24 0.32
CA GLU A 82 7.52 -3.67 0.70
C GLU A 82 8.55 -3.93 1.80
N GLU A 83 9.74 -3.33 1.70
CA GLU A 83 10.76 -3.39 2.75
C GLU A 83 10.24 -2.78 4.07
N GLY A 84 9.55 -1.64 4.00
CA GLY A 84 8.94 -0.99 5.16
C GLY A 84 7.81 -1.81 5.79
N PHE A 85 6.98 -2.48 4.98
CA PHE A 85 5.93 -3.35 5.46
C PHE A 85 6.49 -4.61 6.14
N LYS A 86 7.54 -5.22 5.56
CA LYS A 86 8.23 -6.35 6.19
C LYS A 86 8.77 -5.98 7.57
N ALA A 87 9.39 -4.80 7.69
CA ALA A 87 9.86 -4.29 8.99
C ALA A 87 8.71 -4.06 9.99
N TYR A 88 7.51 -3.69 9.52
CA TYR A 88 6.31 -3.61 10.35
C TYR A 88 5.86 -4.99 10.85
N GLU A 89 5.84 -6.00 9.99
CA GLU A 89 5.46 -7.38 10.36
C GLU A 89 6.43 -8.00 11.37
N ASP A 90 7.73 -7.73 11.21
CA ASP A 90 8.79 -8.22 12.10
C ASP A 90 8.86 -7.45 13.44
N SER A 91 8.17 -6.31 13.54
CA SER A 91 8.14 -5.50 14.76
C SER A 91 7.31 -6.19 15.85
N PRO A 92 7.81 -6.33 17.09
CA PRO A 92 7.03 -6.85 18.19
C PRO A 92 5.79 -5.95 18.37
N LYS A 93 4.62 -6.48 17.99
CA LYS A 93 3.36 -5.74 18.02
C LYS A 93 3.11 -5.22 19.45
N ILE A 94 3.02 -3.90 19.62
CA ILE A 94 2.40 -3.34 20.81
C ILE A 94 0.93 -3.78 20.78
N MET A 95 0.49 -4.30 21.91
CA MET A 95 -0.74 -5.06 22.15
C MET A 95 -2.04 -4.26 21.87
N SER A 96 -2.34 -3.95 20.61
CA SER A 96 -3.72 -3.75 20.22
C SER A 96 -4.46 -5.08 20.35
N SER A 97 -5.71 -5.05 20.83
CA SER A 97 -6.58 -6.23 20.90
C SER A 97 -6.81 -6.87 19.54
N HIS A 98 -6.69 -6.10 18.44
CA HIS A 98 -6.81 -6.60 17.07
C HIS A 98 -5.80 -5.92 16.13
N ALA A 99 -5.36 -6.63 15.10
CA ALA A 99 -4.43 -6.08 14.12
C ALA A 99 -5.18 -5.20 13.09
N PRO A 100 -4.54 -4.10 12.61
CA PRO A 100 -5.16 -3.23 11.60
C PRO A 100 -5.40 -3.98 10.29
N ILE A 101 -6.36 -3.50 9.51
CA ILE A 101 -6.47 -3.90 8.10
C ILE A 101 -5.39 -3.14 7.32
N VAL A 102 -4.62 -3.86 6.51
CA VAL A 102 -3.52 -3.30 5.72
C VAL A 102 -3.95 -3.19 4.27
N TYR A 103 -3.75 -2.01 3.68
CA TYR A 103 -3.92 -1.77 2.24
C TYR A 103 -2.62 -1.27 1.63
N PHE A 104 -2.34 -1.66 0.39
CA PHE A 104 -1.16 -1.21 -0.35
C PHE A 104 -1.51 -0.95 -1.82
N THR A 105 -0.88 0.09 -2.39
CA THR A 105 -0.87 0.37 -3.83
C THR A 105 0.40 1.15 -4.14
N ASP A 106 1.09 0.84 -5.23
CA ASP A 106 2.38 1.45 -5.62
C ASP A 106 3.30 1.78 -4.43
N ASN A 107 3.57 3.05 -4.17
CA ASN A 107 4.42 3.55 -3.08
C ASN A 107 3.68 3.82 -1.75
N VAL A 108 2.42 3.44 -1.63
CA VAL A 108 1.55 3.75 -0.48
C VAL A 108 1.28 2.51 0.35
N LEU A 109 1.39 2.64 1.67
CA LEU A 109 0.90 1.68 2.66
C LEU A 109 -0.10 2.39 3.58
N VAL A 110 -1.26 1.79 3.80
CA VAL A 110 -2.28 2.31 4.71
C VAL A 110 -2.60 1.28 5.77
N LEU A 111 -2.48 1.68 7.03
CA LEU A 111 -2.92 0.90 8.18
C LEU A 111 -4.24 1.46 8.68
N TYR A 112 -5.28 0.64 8.70
CA TYR A 112 -6.60 1.00 9.20
C TYR A 112 -6.84 0.38 10.57
N ASN A 113 -6.81 1.23 11.60
CA ASN A 113 -7.19 0.91 12.96
C ASN A 113 -8.70 1.18 13.11
N TYR A 114 -9.46 0.11 13.34
CA TYR A 114 -10.92 0.13 13.47
C TYR A 114 -11.33 0.00 14.96
N ALA A 115 -12.55 0.42 15.27
CA ALA A 115 -13.05 0.44 16.65
C ALA A 115 -13.88 -0.81 17.00
N GLU A 116 -14.36 -1.50 15.98
CA GLU A 116 -15.19 -2.68 16.06
C GLU A 116 -14.41 -3.88 16.60
N VAL A 117 -15.09 -4.77 17.32
CA VAL A 117 -14.52 -6.06 17.75
C VAL A 117 -14.79 -7.08 16.63
N PRO A 118 -13.76 -7.54 15.91
CA PRO A 118 -13.90 -8.49 14.82
C PRO A 118 -14.06 -9.92 15.33
N ASN A 119 -14.51 -10.81 14.44
CA ASN A 119 -14.59 -12.24 14.73
C ASN A 119 -13.24 -12.97 14.56
N THR A 120 -12.24 -12.29 14.00
CA THR A 120 -10.92 -12.82 13.64
C THR A 120 -9.80 -11.91 14.14
N ALA A 121 -8.55 -12.39 14.14
CA ALA A 121 -7.40 -11.62 14.62
C ALA A 121 -7.14 -10.30 13.84
N VAL A 122 -7.54 -10.29 12.56
CA VAL A 122 -7.64 -9.11 11.69
C VAL A 122 -9.07 -9.11 11.15
N ALA A 123 -9.80 -8.01 11.28
CA ALA A 123 -11.13 -7.86 10.70
C ALA A 123 -11.12 -8.00 9.18
N LYS A 124 -12.19 -8.55 8.61
CA LYS A 124 -12.47 -8.41 7.17
C LYS A 124 -12.96 -7.01 6.85
N THR A 125 -12.85 -6.61 5.59
CA THR A 125 -13.24 -5.26 5.15
C THR A 125 -14.73 -4.96 5.31
N ASP A 126 -15.59 -5.99 5.29
CA ASP A 126 -17.04 -5.92 5.52
C ASP A 126 -17.44 -5.99 7.00
N GLU A 127 -16.51 -6.32 7.90
CA GLU A 127 -16.73 -6.33 9.35
C GLU A 127 -16.45 -4.97 10.02
N THR A 128 -15.99 -3.98 9.23
CA THR A 128 -15.61 -2.66 9.73
C THR A 128 -16.37 -1.57 9.00
N ARG A 129 -16.65 -0.46 9.68
CA ARG A 129 -17.46 0.63 9.12
C ARG A 129 -16.87 1.23 7.85
N PHE A 130 -15.54 1.33 7.76
CA PHE A 130 -14.87 2.01 6.65
C PHE A 130 -14.05 1.08 5.74
N GLY A 131 -13.94 -0.22 6.07
CA GLY A 131 -13.03 -1.13 5.37
C GLY A 131 -13.28 -1.20 3.86
N LYS A 132 -14.54 -1.35 3.44
CA LYS A 132 -14.87 -1.40 2.01
C LYS A 132 -14.62 -0.08 1.27
N GLN A 133 -14.91 1.05 1.91
CA GLN A 133 -14.65 2.37 1.32
C GLN A 133 -13.15 2.61 1.15
N LEU A 134 -12.35 2.26 2.15
CA LEU A 134 -10.88 2.34 2.09
C LEU A 134 -10.32 1.42 1.01
N GLU A 135 -10.80 0.19 0.91
CA GLU A 135 -10.39 -0.74 -0.16
C GLU A 135 -10.64 -0.13 -1.55
N ASN A 136 -11.81 0.45 -1.78
CA ASN A 136 -12.13 1.08 -3.06
C ASN A 136 -11.27 2.31 -3.32
N ALA A 137 -11.05 3.17 -2.32
CA ALA A 137 -10.21 4.35 -2.48
C ALA A 137 -8.78 4.01 -2.87
N ILE A 138 -8.21 2.93 -2.31
CA ILE A 138 -6.84 2.52 -2.59
C ILE A 138 -6.72 1.79 -3.94
N LYS A 139 -7.76 1.06 -4.38
CA LYS A 139 -7.79 0.44 -5.71
C LYS A 139 -7.85 1.45 -6.85
N ASP A 140 -8.49 2.60 -6.62
CA ASP A 140 -8.70 3.64 -7.63
C ASP A 140 -7.60 4.72 -7.62
N LEU A 141 -6.55 4.57 -6.79
CA LEU A 141 -5.43 5.50 -6.65
C LEU A 141 -4.44 5.40 -7.82
#